data_AF-A0A2E3TT96-F1
#
_entry.id   AF-A0A2E3TT96-F1
#
_cell.length_a   1.000
_cell.length_b   1.000
_cell.length_c   1.000
_cell.angle_alpha   90.00
_cell.angle_beta   90.00
_cell.angle_gamma   90.00
#
_symmetry.space_group_name_H-M   'P 1'
#
loop_
_entity.id
_entity.type
_entity.pdbx_description
1 polymer ?
#
loop_
_entity_poly.entity_id
_entity_poly.type
_entity_poly.pdbx_seq_one_letter_code
_entity_poly.pdbx_strand_id
1 'polypeptide(L)'
;MTILFQFVILTPVSAQQFPLMNFFSLHRCKRPLGISTAAVAAVVAFAGTASAQEPELAVNALAAEIATQADLAVEAYDEYVKSEGLVDYVMYAKYRIATARLAARQLGYDEFLMIDAWSDASLNHQRAVLAAMTQIGVPYRSLASVEDEGFDCSGLTLYAWQASGVELNRISGDQIRAATRVDRDEASAGDLVHYPGHVMMYLGVGDAVVHSVSTGRTVEIDTISKSRASGVTFGNPID
;
A
#
# COMPACT_ATOMS: atom_id res chain seq x y z
N MET A 1 26.62 18.40 -48.04
CA MET A 1 26.96 17.00 -47.71
C MET A 1 25.65 16.35 -47.27
N THR A 2 25.05 15.58 -48.18
CA THR A 2 23.64 15.15 -48.13
C THR A 2 23.53 13.87 -47.29
N ILE A 3 22.71 13.89 -46.24
CA ILE A 3 22.47 12.74 -45.35
C ILE A 3 21.28 11.95 -45.89
N LEU A 4 21.53 10.70 -46.32
CA LEU A 4 20.52 9.74 -46.77
C LEU A 4 19.87 9.07 -45.55
N PHE A 5 18.54 9.14 -45.44
CA PHE A 5 17.74 8.32 -44.54
C PHE A 5 17.46 6.97 -45.19
N GLN A 6 17.77 5.87 -44.49
CA GLN A 6 17.52 4.51 -44.96
C GLN A 6 16.29 3.94 -44.22
N PHE A 7 15.20 3.72 -44.95
CA PHE A 7 13.97 3.09 -44.46
C PHE A 7 14.17 1.57 -44.37
N VAL A 8 13.91 0.97 -43.21
CA VAL A 8 13.82 -0.48 -43.02
C VAL A 8 12.35 -0.88 -43.11
N ILE A 9 12.01 -1.71 -44.11
CA ILE A 9 10.67 -2.27 -44.31
C ILE A 9 10.62 -3.63 -43.61
N LEU A 10 9.76 -3.77 -42.59
CA LEU A 10 9.42 -5.05 -41.97
C LEU A 10 8.30 -5.73 -42.77
N THR A 11 8.50 -6.99 -43.14
CA THR A 11 7.48 -7.85 -43.76
C THR A 11 6.80 -8.73 -42.70
N PRO A 12 5.52 -9.09 -42.85
CA PRO A 12 4.80 -9.88 -41.85
C PRO A 12 5.06 -11.38 -41.99
N VAL A 13 5.20 -12.07 -40.85
CA VAL A 13 5.33 -13.53 -40.76
C VAL A 13 3.94 -14.19 -40.85
N SER A 14 3.81 -15.15 -41.76
CA SER A 14 2.61 -15.95 -42.03
C SER A 14 2.48 -17.13 -41.06
N ALA A 15 1.27 -17.38 -40.57
CA ALA A 15 0.92 -18.50 -39.70
C ALA A 15 0.77 -19.81 -40.50
N GLN A 16 1.43 -20.89 -40.08
CA GLN A 16 1.23 -22.23 -40.63
C GLN A 16 0.43 -23.14 -39.68
N GLN A 17 -0.56 -23.79 -40.28
CA GLN A 17 -1.46 -24.82 -39.73
C GLN A 17 -0.73 -26.12 -39.36
N PHE A 18 -1.12 -26.70 -38.22
CA PHE A 18 -0.82 -28.10 -37.87
C PHE A 18 -1.94 -29.02 -38.35
N PRO A 19 -1.65 -30.17 -38.98
CA PRO A 19 -2.68 -31.11 -39.41
C PRO A 19 -3.04 -32.11 -38.31
N LEU A 20 -4.33 -32.46 -38.31
CA LEU A 20 -4.95 -33.57 -37.58
C LEU A 20 -4.45 -34.91 -38.14
N MET A 21 -4.19 -35.87 -37.26
CA MET A 21 -4.19 -37.29 -37.64
C MET A 21 -4.97 -38.10 -36.62
N ASN A 22 -5.89 -38.90 -37.15
CA ASN A 22 -6.78 -39.78 -36.43
C ASN A 22 -6.68 -41.19 -37.06
N PHE A 23 -6.85 -42.21 -36.21
CA PHE A 23 -7.19 -43.62 -36.46
C PHE A 23 -6.18 -44.61 -37.09
N PHE A 24 -5.98 -45.72 -36.37
CA PHE A 24 -6.23 -47.17 -36.68
C PHE A 24 -5.34 -47.99 -35.70
N SER A 25 -5.59 -49.21 -35.23
CA SER A 25 -6.75 -50.07 -34.98
C SER A 25 -6.21 -51.34 -34.30
N LEU A 26 -6.85 -51.74 -33.19
CA LEU A 26 -7.03 -53.11 -32.63
C LEU A 26 -5.93 -54.18 -32.78
N HIS A 27 -5.38 -54.62 -31.63
CA HIS A 27 -5.20 -56.05 -31.37
C HIS A 27 -5.85 -56.48 -30.06
N ARG A 28 -6.65 -57.53 -30.19
CA ARG A 28 -7.48 -58.17 -29.16
C ARG A 28 -6.68 -59.34 -28.58
N CYS A 29 -6.32 -59.28 -27.30
CA CYS A 29 -5.84 -60.45 -26.57
C CYS A 29 -6.73 -60.67 -25.34
N LYS A 30 -7.41 -61.83 -25.30
CA LYS A 30 -8.21 -62.29 -24.16
C LYS A 30 -7.38 -63.31 -23.39
N ARG A 31 -7.13 -63.10 -22.10
CA ARG A 31 -7.57 -63.96 -20.99
C ARG A 31 -7.04 -63.47 -19.62
N PRO A 32 -7.74 -63.81 -18.53
CA PRO A 32 -7.74 -63.06 -17.27
C PRO A 32 -6.77 -63.66 -16.25
N LEU A 33 -6.28 -62.84 -15.31
CA LEU A 33 -5.98 -63.28 -13.95
C LEU A 33 -5.94 -62.02 -13.06
N GLY A 34 -6.82 -61.98 -12.07
CA GLY A 34 -6.95 -60.85 -11.16
C GLY A 34 -5.78 -60.76 -10.20
N ILE A 35 -5.33 -59.52 -9.96
CA ILE A 35 -4.57 -59.14 -8.77
C ILE A 35 -5.07 -57.74 -8.37
N SER A 36 -5.48 -57.62 -7.11
CA SER A 36 -6.04 -56.43 -6.47
C SER A 36 -5.31 -55.14 -6.80
N THR A 37 -6.03 -54.16 -7.34
CA THR A 37 -5.59 -52.76 -7.34
C THR A 37 -5.86 -52.16 -5.96
N ALA A 38 -4.84 -52.12 -5.10
CA ALA A 38 -4.83 -51.13 -4.03
C ALA A 38 -4.55 -49.76 -4.68
N ALA A 39 -5.62 -48.99 -4.92
CA ALA A 39 -5.49 -47.59 -5.31
C ALA A 39 -4.96 -46.82 -4.09
N VAL A 40 -3.67 -46.51 -4.09
CA VAL A 40 -3.10 -45.54 -3.15
C VAL A 40 -3.49 -44.17 -3.67
N ALA A 41 -4.61 -43.64 -3.17
CA ALA A 41 -4.93 -42.24 -3.30
C ALA A 41 -3.92 -41.44 -2.46
N ALA A 42 -2.89 -40.90 -3.11
CA ALA A 42 -2.03 -39.89 -2.51
C ALA A 42 -2.85 -38.61 -2.38
N VAL A 43 -3.56 -38.46 -1.26
CA VAL A 43 -4.10 -37.17 -0.83
C VAL A 43 -2.89 -36.33 -0.44
N VAL A 44 -2.44 -35.47 -1.35
CA VAL A 44 -1.56 -34.36 -0.97
C VAL A 44 -2.43 -33.41 -0.17
N ALA A 45 -2.43 -33.58 1.14
CA ALA A 45 -2.97 -32.57 2.03
C ALA A 45 -2.06 -31.35 1.90
N PHE A 46 -2.50 -30.34 1.13
CA PHE A 46 -2.00 -28.99 1.29
C PHE A 46 -2.48 -28.54 2.68
N ALA A 47 -1.67 -28.81 3.70
CA ALA A 47 -1.81 -28.12 4.96
C ALA A 47 -1.53 -26.65 4.65
N GLY A 48 -2.60 -25.88 4.47
CA GLY A 48 -2.51 -24.43 4.40
C GLY A 48 -1.79 -23.97 5.65
N THR A 49 -0.57 -23.48 5.51
CA THR A 49 0.03 -22.68 6.56
C THR A 49 -0.85 -21.44 6.65
N ALA A 50 -1.74 -21.41 7.64
CA ALA A 50 -2.28 -20.15 8.11
C ALA A 50 -1.06 -19.25 8.34
N SER A 51 -0.94 -18.17 7.57
CA SER A 51 0.07 -17.15 7.82
C SER A 51 -0.13 -16.73 9.27
N ALA A 52 0.80 -17.10 10.15
CA ALA A 52 0.77 -16.61 11.51
C ALA A 52 1.04 -15.11 11.40
N GLN A 53 0.03 -14.30 11.75
CA GLN A 53 0.21 -12.86 11.88
C GLN A 53 1.41 -12.64 12.80
N GLU A 54 2.50 -12.09 12.26
CA GLU A 54 3.68 -11.76 13.06
C GLU A 54 3.26 -10.78 14.17
N PRO A 55 3.76 -10.95 15.41
CA PRO A 55 3.37 -10.08 16.50
C PRO A 55 3.78 -8.63 16.21
N GLU A 56 2.89 -7.69 16.54
CA GLU A 56 3.16 -6.25 16.46
C GLU A 56 4.44 -5.90 17.25
N LEU A 57 5.27 -5.05 16.67
CA LEU A 57 6.51 -4.61 17.32
C LEU A 57 6.20 -3.56 18.41
N ALA A 58 7.15 -3.32 19.30
CA ALA A 58 7.04 -2.19 20.22
C ALA A 58 6.81 -0.89 19.43
N VAL A 59 5.98 0.01 19.98
CA VAL A 59 5.65 1.30 19.33
C VAL A 59 6.92 2.00 18.87
N ASN A 60 6.95 2.39 17.58
CA ASN A 60 8.06 3.07 16.93
C ASN A 60 9.40 2.31 16.88
N ALA A 61 9.38 0.98 17.00
CA ALA A 61 10.59 0.14 16.87
C ALA A 61 11.32 0.32 15.52
N LEU A 62 10.57 0.56 14.44
CA LEU A 62 11.09 0.79 13.07
C LEU A 62 11.01 2.26 12.64
N ALA A 63 10.86 3.21 13.57
CA ALA A 63 10.60 4.60 13.25
C ALA A 63 11.66 5.21 12.33
N ALA A 64 12.95 5.00 12.63
CA ALA A 64 14.05 5.56 11.85
C ALA A 64 14.12 4.97 10.44
N GLU A 65 13.93 3.66 10.30
CA GLU A 65 13.90 2.99 9.00
C GLU A 65 12.71 3.42 8.15
N ILE A 66 11.53 3.56 8.78
CA ILE A 66 10.31 4.03 8.11
C ILE A 66 10.51 5.46 7.62
N ALA A 67 10.94 6.39 8.48
CA ALA A 67 11.17 7.77 8.11
C ALA A 67 12.19 7.89 6.98
N THR A 68 13.32 7.17 7.08
CA THR A 68 14.36 7.16 6.04
C THR A 68 13.85 6.67 4.68
N GLN A 69 13.05 5.58 4.65
CA GLN A 69 12.49 5.10 3.39
C GLN A 69 11.39 6.04 2.85
N ALA A 70 10.63 6.67 3.74
CA ALA A 70 9.64 7.67 3.37
C ALA A 70 10.30 8.91 2.74
N ASP A 71 11.42 9.39 3.28
CA ASP A 71 12.18 10.51 2.70
C ASP A 71 12.66 10.19 1.28
N LEU A 72 13.23 9.00 1.09
CA LEU A 72 13.65 8.53 -0.24
C LEU A 72 12.46 8.39 -1.21
N ALA A 73 11.29 7.97 -0.70
CA ALA A 73 10.09 7.86 -1.50
C ALA A 73 9.52 9.24 -1.89
N VAL A 74 9.58 10.22 -0.99
CA VAL A 74 9.18 11.61 -1.25
C VAL A 74 10.10 12.26 -2.29
N GLU A 75 11.43 12.12 -2.13
CA GLU A 75 12.39 12.66 -3.11
C GLU A 75 12.17 12.03 -4.49
N ALA A 76 12.00 10.71 -4.56
CA ALA A 76 11.76 10.02 -5.82
C ALA A 76 10.38 10.35 -6.44
N TYR A 77 9.35 10.59 -5.62
CA TYR A 77 8.06 11.10 -6.10
C TYR A 77 8.24 12.47 -6.74
N ASP A 78 8.93 13.40 -6.07
CA ASP A 78 9.12 14.77 -6.53
C ASP A 78 9.94 14.83 -7.84
N GLU A 79 10.82 13.85 -8.08
CA GLU A 79 11.50 13.69 -9.38
C GLU A 79 10.56 13.09 -10.44
N TYR A 80 9.84 12.03 -10.09
CA TYR A 80 8.89 11.37 -11.00
C TYR A 80 7.82 12.34 -11.53
N VAL A 81 7.22 13.17 -10.67
CA VAL A 81 6.18 14.13 -11.11
C VAL A 81 6.72 15.23 -12.02
N LYS A 82 8.03 15.49 -12.01
CA LYS A 82 8.69 16.45 -12.92
C LYS A 82 9.04 15.80 -14.26
N SER A 83 9.51 14.56 -14.23
CA SER A 83 10.04 13.88 -15.42
C SER A 83 8.97 13.09 -16.18
N GLU A 84 7.96 12.59 -15.48
CA GLU A 84 7.00 11.57 -15.94
C GLU A 84 7.68 10.32 -16.52
N GLY A 85 8.95 10.10 -16.19
CA GLY A 85 9.80 9.07 -16.74
C GLY A 85 9.59 7.71 -16.07
N LEU A 86 9.67 6.63 -16.87
CA LEU A 86 9.53 5.27 -16.35
C LEU A 86 10.58 4.91 -15.30
N VAL A 87 11.83 5.36 -15.48
CA VAL A 87 12.92 5.07 -14.53
C VAL A 87 12.64 5.70 -13.17
N ASP A 88 12.20 6.95 -13.16
CA ASP A 88 11.90 7.68 -11.93
C ASP A 88 10.65 7.12 -11.26
N TYR A 89 9.64 6.72 -12.03
CA TYR A 89 8.49 5.98 -11.51
C TYR A 89 8.91 4.67 -10.82
N VAL A 90 9.82 3.90 -11.41
CA VAL A 90 10.30 2.65 -10.82
C VAL A 90 11.06 2.92 -9.52
N MET A 91 11.85 3.99 -9.46
CA MET A 91 12.54 4.40 -8.24
C MET A 91 11.55 4.85 -7.15
N TYR A 92 10.55 5.64 -7.52
CA TYR A 92 9.46 6.03 -6.63
C TYR A 92 8.72 4.80 -6.07
N ALA A 93 8.26 3.91 -6.95
CA ALA A 93 7.56 2.70 -6.57
C ALA A 93 8.39 1.82 -5.63
N LYS A 94 9.70 1.67 -5.90
CA LYS A 94 10.63 0.92 -5.04
C LYS A 94 10.63 1.45 -3.62
N TYR A 95 10.79 2.76 -3.42
CA TYR A 95 10.85 3.34 -2.07
C TYR A 95 9.48 3.35 -1.39
N ARG A 96 8.39 3.66 -2.12
CA ARG A 96 7.02 3.54 -1.60
C ARG A 96 6.75 2.13 -1.06
N ILE A 97 7.11 1.09 -1.82
CA ILE A 97 6.98 -0.32 -1.42
C ILE A 97 7.80 -0.63 -0.17
N ALA A 98 9.03 -0.09 -0.08
CA ALA A 98 9.89 -0.30 1.09
C ALA A 98 9.27 0.31 2.36
N THR A 99 8.74 1.52 2.27
CA THR A 99 8.03 2.20 3.37
C THR A 99 6.78 1.44 3.79
N ALA A 100 5.92 1.05 2.83
CA ALA A 100 4.70 0.28 3.09
C ALA A 100 5.00 -1.04 3.81
N ARG A 101 6.04 -1.75 3.36
CA ARG A 101 6.51 -2.99 3.98
C ARG A 101 6.94 -2.78 5.43
N LEU A 102 7.72 -1.74 5.71
CA LEU A 102 8.17 -1.44 7.07
C LEU A 102 7.00 -1.07 7.97
N ALA A 103 6.04 -0.30 7.46
CA ALA A 103 4.81 0.02 8.18
C ALA A 103 3.99 -1.24 8.51
N ALA A 104 3.82 -2.14 7.53
CA ALA A 104 3.15 -3.41 7.74
C ALA A 104 3.84 -4.26 8.82
N ARG A 105 5.18 -4.38 8.76
CA ARG A 105 5.97 -5.10 9.78
C ARG A 105 5.83 -4.52 11.17
N GLN A 106 5.91 -3.19 11.28
CA GLN A 106 5.76 -2.49 12.56
C GLN A 106 4.43 -2.82 13.21
N LEU A 107 3.36 -2.87 12.42
CA LEU A 107 2.00 -3.14 12.88
C LEU A 107 1.62 -4.63 12.88
N GLY A 108 2.50 -5.51 12.38
CA GLY A 108 2.23 -6.93 12.18
C GLY A 108 1.18 -7.22 11.11
N TYR A 109 0.91 -6.35 10.13
CA TYR A 109 0.00 -6.62 8.99
C TYR A 109 0.69 -7.41 7.87
N ASP A 110 -0.10 -8.01 6.98
CA ASP A 110 0.39 -8.60 5.74
C ASP A 110 1.08 -7.53 4.87
N GLU A 111 2.34 -7.77 4.52
CA GLU A 111 3.14 -6.81 3.74
C GLU A 111 2.53 -6.52 2.37
N PHE A 112 1.97 -7.54 1.69
CA PHE A 112 1.43 -7.38 0.35
C PHE A 112 0.14 -6.56 0.37
N LEU A 113 -0.73 -6.76 1.36
CA LEU A 113 -1.95 -5.96 1.49
C LEU A 113 -1.64 -4.47 1.67
N MET A 114 -0.65 -4.12 2.50
CA MET A 114 -0.26 -2.71 2.68
C MET A 114 0.39 -2.13 1.41
N ILE A 115 1.23 -2.93 0.73
CA ILE A 115 1.86 -2.53 -0.54
C ILE A 115 0.79 -2.25 -1.60
N ASP A 116 -0.19 -3.13 -1.74
CA ASP A 116 -1.26 -3.00 -2.73
C ASP A 116 -2.14 -1.79 -2.39
N ALA A 117 -2.57 -1.64 -1.13
CA ALA A 117 -3.38 -0.50 -0.70
C ALA A 117 -2.71 0.86 -0.97
N TRP A 118 -1.39 0.97 -0.76
CA TRP A 118 -0.65 2.20 -1.07
C TRP A 118 -0.40 2.36 -2.57
N SER A 119 -0.37 1.28 -3.34
CA SER A 119 -0.17 1.34 -4.78
C SER A 119 -1.44 1.73 -5.54
N ASP A 120 -2.60 1.33 -5.01
CA ASP A 120 -3.93 1.58 -5.60
C ASP A 120 -4.46 3.00 -5.29
N ALA A 121 -3.99 3.63 -4.21
CA ALA A 121 -4.36 5.00 -3.86
C ALA A 121 -3.94 6.01 -4.94
N SER A 122 -4.61 7.16 -5.05
CA SER A 122 -4.21 8.20 -6.01
C SER A 122 -2.84 8.81 -5.68
N LEU A 123 -2.13 9.42 -6.65
CA LEU A 123 -0.80 10.01 -6.40
C LEU A 123 -0.81 11.04 -5.25
N ASN A 124 -1.87 11.84 -5.11
CA ASN A 124 -2.01 12.79 -4.01
C ASN A 124 -2.10 12.09 -2.65
N HIS A 125 -2.92 11.04 -2.56
CA HIS A 125 -3.03 10.20 -1.37
C HIS A 125 -1.70 9.54 -1.02
N GLN A 126 -1.01 8.97 -2.01
CA GLN A 126 0.31 8.37 -1.81
C GLN A 126 1.32 9.41 -1.29
N ARG A 127 1.34 10.61 -1.85
CA ARG A 127 2.23 11.69 -1.41
C ARG A 127 1.92 12.14 0.02
N ALA A 128 0.65 12.24 0.38
CA ALA A 128 0.22 12.60 1.73
C ALA A 128 0.60 11.54 2.76
N VAL A 129 0.34 10.25 2.48
CA VAL A 129 0.77 9.16 3.36
C VAL A 129 2.28 9.20 3.55
N LEU A 130 3.05 9.26 2.46
CA LEU A 130 4.52 9.28 2.55
C LEU A 130 5.03 10.50 3.34
N ALA A 131 4.44 11.67 3.18
CA ALA A 131 4.76 12.85 4.00
C ALA A 131 4.49 12.61 5.49
N ALA A 132 3.36 12.00 5.85
CA ALA A 132 3.13 11.64 7.26
C ALA A 132 4.16 10.63 7.77
N MET A 133 4.59 9.69 6.93
CA MET A 133 5.58 8.68 7.30
C MET A 133 7.00 9.23 7.49
N THR A 134 7.39 10.33 6.84
CA THR A 134 8.69 11.00 7.11
C THR A 134 8.78 11.49 8.56
N GLN A 135 7.62 11.77 9.17
CA GLN A 135 7.54 12.36 10.51
C GLN A 135 7.43 11.32 11.64
N ILE A 136 7.51 10.02 11.36
CA ILE A 136 7.43 8.98 12.40
C ILE A 136 8.57 9.17 13.40
N GLY A 137 8.23 9.21 14.69
CA GLY A 137 9.18 9.49 15.77
C GLY A 137 9.36 10.98 16.11
N VAL A 138 8.78 11.91 15.34
CA VAL A 138 8.78 13.34 15.68
C VAL A 138 7.89 13.60 16.91
N PRO A 139 8.29 14.44 17.88
CA PRO A 139 7.52 14.64 19.12
C PRO A 139 6.12 15.22 18.91
N TYR A 140 5.19 14.80 19.78
CA TYR A 140 3.91 15.51 19.89
C TYR A 140 4.13 16.93 20.44
N ARG A 141 3.53 17.93 19.79
CA ARG A 141 3.44 19.30 20.29
C ARG A 141 2.06 19.89 20.03
N SER A 142 1.40 20.34 21.09
CA SER A 142 0.07 20.95 21.00
C SER A 142 0.10 22.18 20.10
N LEU A 143 -0.88 22.31 19.21
CA LEU A 143 -1.01 23.40 18.25
C LEU A 143 0.17 23.52 17.26
N ALA A 144 1.01 22.48 17.13
CA ALA A 144 2.11 22.47 16.18
C ALA A 144 1.79 21.70 14.89
N SER A 145 2.42 22.13 13.80
CA SER A 145 2.35 21.51 12.47
C SER A 145 3.67 21.73 11.73
N VAL A 146 4.79 21.54 12.44
CA VAL A 146 6.12 21.93 11.97
C VAL A 146 6.95 20.66 11.77
N GLU A 147 7.37 20.45 10.53
CA GLU A 147 8.27 19.38 10.11
C GLU A 147 9.48 19.27 11.04
N ASP A 148 9.80 18.04 11.45
CA ASP A 148 10.88 17.65 12.36
C ASP A 148 10.85 18.26 13.78
N GLU A 149 10.00 19.25 14.04
CA GLU A 149 9.91 19.93 15.34
C GLU A 149 8.77 19.40 16.21
N GLY A 150 7.59 19.17 15.62
CA GLY A 150 6.47 18.59 16.32
C GLY A 150 5.09 18.82 15.70
N PHE A 151 4.18 17.91 16.05
CA PHE A 151 2.82 17.88 15.54
C PHE A 151 1.79 17.60 16.64
N ASP A 152 0.61 18.18 16.54
CA ASP A 152 -0.61 17.56 17.10
C ASP A 152 -1.37 16.79 16.01
N CYS A 153 -2.51 16.20 16.37
CA CYS A 153 -3.24 15.29 15.50
C CYS A 153 -3.62 15.92 14.15
N SER A 154 -4.27 17.08 14.17
CA SER A 154 -4.66 17.80 12.95
C SER A 154 -3.51 18.56 12.29
N GLY A 155 -2.46 18.91 13.05
CA GLY A 155 -1.26 19.49 12.49
C GLY A 155 -0.50 18.51 11.58
N LEU A 156 -0.44 17.23 11.96
CA LEU A 156 0.19 16.19 11.15
C LEU A 156 -0.56 15.97 9.83
N THR A 157 -1.89 15.80 9.89
CA THR A 157 -2.69 15.59 8.67
C THR A 157 -2.67 16.81 7.76
N LEU A 158 -2.67 18.02 8.33
CA LEU A 158 -2.53 19.27 7.58
C LEU A 158 -1.20 19.31 6.83
N TYR A 159 -0.08 19.09 7.50
CA TYR A 159 1.25 19.07 6.88
C TYR A 159 1.32 18.02 5.76
N ALA A 160 0.85 16.80 6.04
CA ALA A 160 0.91 15.69 5.12
C ALA A 160 0.12 15.97 3.82
N TRP A 161 -1.12 16.45 3.95
CA TRP A 161 -1.94 16.80 2.79
C TRP A 161 -1.47 18.07 2.08
N GLN A 162 -0.89 19.03 2.80
CA GLN A 162 -0.26 20.21 2.19
C GLN A 162 0.90 19.82 1.27
N ALA A 163 1.68 18.79 1.64
CA ALA A 163 2.74 18.25 0.77
C ALA A 163 2.22 17.64 -0.55
N SER A 164 0.91 17.32 -0.62
CA SER A 164 0.23 16.89 -1.85
C SER A 164 -0.57 18.02 -2.54
N GLY A 165 -0.43 19.26 -2.07
CA GLY A 165 -1.10 20.44 -2.62
C GLY A 165 -2.53 20.69 -2.10
N VAL A 166 -2.92 20.04 -1.00
CA VAL A 166 -4.28 20.13 -0.43
C VAL A 166 -4.22 20.81 0.93
N GLU A 167 -4.87 21.97 1.03
CA GLU A 167 -4.93 22.74 2.27
C GLU A 167 -6.05 22.24 3.17
N LEU A 168 -5.70 21.78 4.37
CA LEU A 168 -6.67 21.35 5.38
C LEU A 168 -6.90 22.44 6.43
N ASN A 169 -8.09 22.44 7.01
CA ASN A 169 -8.37 23.26 8.19
C ASN A 169 -7.46 22.87 9.37
N ARG A 170 -7.08 23.83 10.22
CA ARG A 170 -6.20 23.56 11.38
C ARG A 170 -6.84 22.66 12.44
N ILE A 171 -8.17 22.64 12.52
CA ILE A 171 -8.94 21.96 13.57
C ILE A 171 -9.45 20.61 13.04
N SER A 172 -9.19 19.53 13.78
CA SER A 172 -9.54 18.14 13.40
C SER A 172 -11.01 17.97 12.99
N GLY A 173 -11.94 18.54 13.75
CA GLY A 173 -13.36 18.49 13.44
C GLY A 173 -13.74 19.24 12.16
N ASP A 174 -13.04 20.31 11.81
CA ASP A 174 -13.25 21.05 10.56
C ASP A 174 -12.65 20.32 9.36
N GLN A 175 -11.57 19.55 9.55
CA GLN A 175 -11.01 18.71 8.48
C GLN A 175 -12.02 17.65 8.04
N ILE A 176 -12.52 16.84 8.98
CA ILE A 176 -13.46 15.76 8.62
C ILE A 176 -14.81 16.28 8.13
N ARG A 177 -15.24 17.48 8.55
CA ARG A 177 -16.48 18.10 8.06
C ARG A 177 -16.34 18.63 6.63
N ALA A 178 -15.14 19.06 6.24
CA ALA A 178 -14.85 19.54 4.90
C ALA A 178 -14.58 18.40 3.92
N ALA A 179 -14.09 17.26 4.42
CA ALA A 179 -13.85 16.06 3.62
C ALA A 179 -15.16 15.41 3.15
N THR A 180 -15.11 14.80 1.96
CA THR A 180 -16.20 13.97 1.46
C THR A 180 -16.26 12.67 2.25
N ARG A 181 -17.44 12.33 2.77
CA ARG A 181 -17.66 11.11 3.56
C ARG A 181 -17.41 9.88 2.68
N VAL A 182 -16.57 8.96 3.16
CA VAL A 182 -16.32 7.66 2.52
C VAL A 182 -16.73 6.53 3.46
N ASP A 183 -17.25 5.44 2.90
CA ASP A 183 -17.50 4.23 3.67
C ASP A 183 -16.18 3.49 3.96
N ARG A 184 -16.13 2.76 5.07
CA ARG A 184 -14.88 2.16 5.56
C ARG A 184 -14.24 1.21 4.55
N ASP A 185 -15.04 0.47 3.80
CA ASP A 185 -14.65 -0.48 2.77
C ASP A 185 -14.25 0.16 1.45
N GLU A 186 -14.60 1.44 1.25
CA GLU A 186 -14.19 2.25 0.10
C GLU A 186 -13.00 3.18 0.43
N ALA A 187 -12.64 3.29 1.71
CA ALA A 187 -11.59 4.17 2.17
C ALA A 187 -10.22 3.77 1.61
N SER A 188 -9.48 4.76 1.11
CA SER A 188 -8.15 4.61 0.54
C SER A 188 -7.07 5.02 1.54
N ALA A 189 -5.84 4.51 1.36
CA ALA A 189 -4.69 5.03 2.10
C ALA A 189 -4.60 6.55 1.90
N GLY A 190 -4.43 7.32 2.98
CA GLY A 190 -4.41 8.78 2.97
C GLY A 190 -5.73 9.44 3.41
N ASP A 191 -6.85 8.72 3.37
CA ASP A 191 -8.13 9.24 3.88
C ASP A 191 -8.02 9.61 5.37
N LEU A 192 -8.79 10.60 5.79
CA LEU A 192 -8.86 11.00 7.18
C LEU A 192 -9.74 10.02 7.97
N VAL A 193 -9.27 9.65 9.15
CA VAL A 193 -10.06 8.89 10.13
C VAL A 193 -10.23 9.75 11.37
N HIS A 194 -11.46 9.92 11.83
CA HIS A 194 -11.77 10.83 12.92
C HIS A 194 -12.74 10.24 13.94
N TYR A 195 -12.50 10.56 15.20
CA TYR A 195 -13.49 10.53 16.27
C TYR A 195 -13.42 11.86 17.04
N PRO A 196 -14.45 12.25 17.81
CA PRO A 196 -14.46 13.55 18.48
C PRO A 196 -13.17 13.82 19.28
N GLY A 197 -12.43 14.86 18.86
CA GLY A 197 -11.19 15.30 19.50
C GLY A 197 -9.90 14.75 18.88
N HIS A 198 -9.95 13.86 17.89
CA HIS A 198 -8.75 13.30 17.26
C HIS A 198 -8.97 13.00 15.77
N VAL A 199 -7.97 13.33 14.97
CA VAL A 199 -7.91 12.97 13.54
C VAL A 199 -6.61 12.23 13.27
N MET A 200 -6.68 11.26 12.38
CA MET A 200 -5.62 10.36 11.99
C MET A 200 -5.66 10.23 10.46
N MET A 201 -4.63 9.62 9.88
CA MET A 201 -4.61 9.29 8.46
C MET A 201 -4.63 7.77 8.30
N TYR A 202 -5.55 7.25 7.48
CA TYR A 202 -5.71 5.82 7.21
C TYR A 202 -4.55 5.30 6.35
N LEU A 203 -4.07 4.09 6.64
CA LEU A 203 -3.01 3.44 5.87
C LEU A 203 -3.54 2.44 4.83
N GLY A 204 -4.86 2.36 4.64
CA GLY A 204 -5.47 1.57 3.57
C GLY A 204 -5.80 0.12 3.92
N VAL A 205 -5.35 -0.39 5.07
CA VAL A 205 -5.63 -1.77 5.51
C VAL A 205 -6.20 -1.82 6.92
N GLY A 206 -7.27 -2.61 7.09
CA GLY A 206 -7.90 -2.87 8.39
C GLY A 206 -8.25 -1.60 9.17
N ASP A 207 -7.57 -1.40 10.29
CA ASP A 207 -7.72 -0.24 11.17
C ASP A 207 -6.37 0.49 11.34
N ALA A 208 -5.43 0.29 10.42
CA ALA A 208 -4.08 0.85 10.46
C ALA A 208 -4.10 2.36 10.17
N VAL A 209 -3.45 3.14 11.04
CA VAL A 209 -3.39 4.60 10.93
C VAL A 209 -1.99 5.14 11.26
N VAL A 210 -1.68 6.33 10.76
CA VAL A 210 -0.60 7.19 11.27
C VAL A 210 -1.19 8.41 11.98
N HIS A 211 -0.64 8.78 13.14
CA HIS A 211 -1.15 9.88 13.95
C HIS A 211 -0.14 10.48 14.95
N SER A 212 -0.48 11.64 15.50
CA SER A 212 0.19 12.25 16.65
C SER A 212 -0.80 12.37 17.82
N VAL A 213 -0.66 11.51 18.82
CA VAL A 213 -1.73 11.25 19.80
C VAL A 213 -1.82 12.27 20.93
N SER A 214 -0.71 12.45 21.66
CA SER A 214 -0.72 13.20 22.91
C SER A 214 0.69 13.53 23.41
N THR A 215 0.78 14.49 24.32
CA THR A 215 2.02 14.88 25.00
C THR A 215 2.77 13.68 25.58
N GLY A 216 4.09 13.68 25.41
CA GLY A 216 4.97 12.59 25.87
C GLY A 216 5.08 11.42 24.88
N ARG A 217 4.33 11.46 23.78
CA ARG A 217 4.46 10.53 22.65
C ARG A 217 5.07 11.24 21.45
N THR A 218 5.38 10.46 20.44
CA THR A 218 5.82 10.92 19.12
C THR A 218 4.77 10.52 18.09
N VAL A 219 4.88 11.05 16.88
CA VAL A 219 4.16 10.53 15.71
C VAL A 219 4.47 9.04 15.60
N GLU A 220 3.44 8.27 15.35
CA GLU A 220 3.50 6.81 15.35
C GLU A 220 2.46 6.24 14.38
N ILE A 221 2.69 5.00 13.97
CA ILE A 221 1.65 4.17 13.38
C ILE A 221 1.05 3.26 14.44
N ASP A 222 -0.26 3.06 14.37
CA ASP A 222 -1.05 2.27 15.33
C ASP A 222 -2.22 1.58 14.61
N THR A 223 -2.87 0.65 15.31
CA THR A 223 -4.16 0.07 14.90
C THR A 223 -5.28 0.61 15.79
N ILE A 224 -6.32 1.17 15.20
CA ILE A 224 -7.48 1.66 15.95
C ILE A 224 -8.06 0.50 16.78
N SER A 225 -8.19 0.72 18.09
CA SER A 225 -8.73 -0.30 18.99
C SER A 225 -10.17 -0.69 18.60
N LYS A 226 -10.53 -1.97 18.75
CA LYS A 226 -11.87 -2.49 18.43
C LYS A 226 -13.01 -1.67 19.06
N SER A 227 -12.80 -1.16 20.28
CA SER A 227 -13.75 -0.31 21.00
C SER A 227 -14.00 1.06 20.35
N ARG A 228 -13.04 1.57 19.58
CA ARG A 228 -13.13 2.85 18.87
C ARG A 228 -13.49 2.67 17.40
N ALA A 229 -13.08 1.56 16.78
CA ALA A 229 -13.27 1.30 15.35
C ALA A 229 -14.75 1.44 14.91
N SER A 230 -15.73 1.07 15.73
CA SER A 230 -17.15 1.23 15.37
C SER A 230 -17.64 2.69 15.36
N GLY A 231 -16.89 3.62 15.96
CA GLY A 231 -17.30 5.02 16.15
C GLY A 231 -16.48 6.03 15.35
N VAL A 232 -15.61 5.58 14.44
CA VAL A 232 -14.83 6.48 13.58
C VAL A 232 -15.54 6.78 12.27
N THR A 233 -15.25 7.96 11.75
CA THR A 233 -15.70 8.45 10.44
C THR A 233 -14.48 8.53 9.52
N PHE A 234 -14.67 8.09 8.28
CA PHE A 234 -13.70 8.23 7.18
C PHE A 234 -14.11 9.39 6.26
N GLY A 235 -13.11 10.12 5.74
CA GLY A 235 -13.35 11.15 4.76
C GLY A 235 -12.17 11.41 3.85
N ASN A 236 -12.47 11.58 2.56
CA ASN A 236 -11.53 11.89 1.50
C ASN A 236 -11.37 13.43 1.37
N PRO A 237 -10.16 13.99 1.51
CA PRO A 237 -9.95 15.44 1.46
C PRO A 237 -9.93 16.11 0.07
N ILE A 238 -10.00 15.34 -1.02
CA ILE A 238 -9.81 15.87 -2.39
C ILE A 238 -11.03 15.75 -3.31
N ASP A 239 -12.12 15.14 -2.86
CA ASP A 239 -13.37 14.99 -3.62
C ASP A 239 -14.50 15.89 -3.10
#